data_AF-A0A1Q3H1V5-F1
#
_entry.id   AF-A0A1Q3H1V5-F1
#
_cell.length_a   1.000
_cell.length_b   1.000
_cell.length_c   1.000
_cell.angle_alpha   90.00
_cell.angle_beta   90.00
_cell.angle_gamma   90.00
#
_symmetry.space_group_name_H-M   'P 1'
#
loop_
_entity.id
_entity.type
_entity.pdbx_description
1 polymer ?
#
loop_
_entity_poly.entity_id
_entity_poly.type
_entity_poly.pdbx_seq_one_letter_code
_entity_poly.pdbx_strand_id
1 'polypeptide(L)'
;MNAIFMEQIKEIKLFTKKIPLTFDENGNSINTLDIDKIKEEIGDKDIDLRSLTINQAETFIMVTFRIFDKSENGKSIGFGG
;
A
#
# COMPACT_ATOMS: atom_id res chain seq x y z
N MET A 1 -14.04 -30.90 15.19
CA MET A 1 -13.16 -30.31 14.16
C MET A 1 -13.99 -30.03 12.92
N ASN A 2 -14.04 -28.78 12.47
CA ASN A 2 -14.20 -28.44 11.05
C ASN A 2 -13.57 -27.06 10.85
N ALA A 3 -12.24 -27.08 10.67
CA ALA A 3 -11.35 -25.95 10.49
C ALA A 3 -11.44 -25.39 9.05
N ILE A 4 -12.65 -25.21 8.52
CA ILE A 4 -12.88 -24.88 7.10
C ILE A 4 -13.25 -23.40 6.87
N PHE A 5 -13.39 -22.59 7.94
CA PHE A 5 -13.69 -21.15 7.82
C PHE A 5 -12.64 -20.23 8.48
N MET A 6 -11.43 -20.74 8.71
CA MET A 6 -10.25 -19.87 8.78
C MET A 6 -9.66 -19.76 7.37
N GLU A 7 -10.47 -19.33 6.41
CA GLU A 7 -9.90 -18.54 5.32
C GLU A 7 -9.15 -17.42 6.03
N GLN A 8 -7.82 -17.46 5.91
CA GLN A 8 -6.93 -16.44 6.42
C GLN A 8 -7.50 -15.10 5.97
N ILE A 9 -8.19 -14.40 6.86
CA ILE A 9 -8.49 -12.99 6.67
C ILE A 9 -7.10 -12.38 6.64
N LYS A 10 -6.53 -12.21 5.43
CA LYS A 10 -5.35 -11.37 5.23
C LYS A 10 -5.71 -10.08 5.92
N GLU A 11 -5.07 -9.78 7.05
CA GLU A 11 -5.45 -8.63 7.85
C GLU A 11 -5.16 -7.39 7.00
N ILE A 12 -6.21 -6.85 6.37
CA ILE A 12 -6.07 -5.68 5.51
C ILE A 12 -5.92 -4.48 6.43
N LYS A 13 -4.69 -3.96 6.53
CA LYS A 13 -4.41 -2.72 7.24
C LYS A 13 -4.37 -1.57 6.26
N LEU A 14 -4.65 -0.37 6.76
CA LEU A 14 -4.42 0.85 6.01
C LEU A 14 -3.07 1.43 6.43
N PHE A 15 -2.26 1.75 5.45
CA PHE A 15 -1.05 2.54 5.64
C PHE A 15 -1.27 3.91 5.04
N THR A 16 -0.96 4.94 5.82
CA THR A 16 -1.10 6.33 5.40
C THR A 16 0.22 7.06 5.55
N LYS A 17 0.69 7.67 4.46
CA LYS A 17 1.89 8.51 4.43
C LYS A 17 1.51 9.96 4.18
N LYS A 18 2.09 10.86 4.99
CA LYS A 18 2.02 12.30 4.77
C LYS A 18 3.25 12.77 4.00
N ILE A 19 3.03 13.44 2.87
CA ILE A 19 4.08 14.00 2.01
C ILE A 19 3.91 15.52 2.01
N PRO A 20 4.83 16.30 2.60
CA PRO A 20 4.78 17.75 2.55
C PRO A 20 4.81 18.24 1.11
N LEU A 21 4.00 19.23 0.74
CA LEU A 21 4.07 19.82 -0.60
C LEU A 21 5.30 20.71 -0.70
N THR A 22 6.20 20.35 -1.62
CA THR A 22 7.41 21.12 -1.92
C THR A 22 7.45 21.40 -3.41
N PHE A 23 7.71 22.66 -3.76
CA PHE A 23 7.75 23.14 -5.13
C PHE A 23 9.15 23.62 -5.49
N ASP A 24 9.56 23.41 -6.74
CA ASP A 24 10.79 24.00 -7.28
C ASP A 24 10.61 25.51 -7.57
N GLU A 25 11.69 26.12 -8.04
CA GLU A 25 11.76 27.54 -8.42
C GLU A 25 10.79 27.92 -9.56
N ASN A 26 10.31 26.92 -10.31
CA ASN A 26 9.38 27.05 -11.43
C ASN A 26 7.93 26.74 -11.04
N GLY A 27 7.67 26.41 -9.76
CA GLY A 27 6.35 26.05 -9.25
C GLY A 27 5.92 24.61 -9.54
N ASN A 28 6.82 23.74 -10.00
CA ASN A 28 6.53 22.31 -10.15
C ASN A 28 6.65 21.59 -8.81
N SER A 29 5.71 20.69 -8.51
CA SER A 29 5.85 19.82 -7.36
C SER A 29 7.02 18.85 -7.57
N ILE A 30 7.97 18.85 -6.63
CA ILE A 30 9.12 17.92 -6.60
C ILE A 30 8.84 16.71 -5.71
N ASN A 31 7.59 16.51 -5.31
CA ASN A 31 7.22 15.43 -4.42
C ASN A 31 7.19 14.10 -5.16
N THR A 32 7.94 13.13 -4.64
CA THR A 32 7.94 11.77 -5.17
C THR A 32 7.49 10.80 -4.10
N LEU A 33 6.58 9.91 -4.46
CA LEU A 33 6.22 8.76 -3.63
C LEU A 33 7.23 7.64 -3.89
N ASP A 34 8.13 7.42 -2.95
CA ASP A 34 9.13 6.35 -3.02
C ASP A 34 8.52 5.04 -2.50
N ILE A 35 8.05 4.21 -3.43
CA ILE A 35 7.40 2.93 -3.12
C ILE A 35 8.37 1.95 -2.47
N ASP A 36 9.67 2.00 -2.79
CA ASP A 36 10.63 1.06 -2.24
C ASP A 36 10.96 1.38 -0.78
N LYS A 37 11.11 2.67 -0.43
CA LYS A 37 11.15 3.09 0.98
C LYS A 37 9.90 2.72 1.75
N ILE A 38 8.73 2.83 1.11
CA ILE A 38 7.47 2.42 1.76
C ILE A 38 7.47 0.92 2.03
N LYS A 39 7.95 0.08 1.09
CA LYS A 39 8.08 -1.36 1.32
C LYS A 39 9.03 -1.67 2.48
N GLU A 40 10.14 -0.92 2.60
CA GLU A 40 11.04 -1.03 3.75
C GLU A 40 10.34 -0.66 5.08
N GLU A 41 9.49 0.38 5.09
CA GLU A 41 8.74 0.81 6.27
C GLU A 41 7.65 -0.18 6.72
N ILE A 42 6.94 -0.82 5.77
CA ILE A 42 5.85 -1.77 6.09
C ILE A 42 6.35 -3.20 6.37
N GLY A 43 7.62 -3.49 6.07
CA GLY A 43 8.28 -4.78 6.28
C GLY A 43 7.77 -5.87 5.36
N ASP A 44 7.46 -7.05 5.92
CA ASP A 44 7.02 -8.25 5.18
C ASP A 44 5.58 -8.16 4.62
N LYS A 45 5.02 -6.96 4.50
CA LYS A 45 3.69 -6.72 3.94
C LYS A 45 3.78 -6.35 2.47
N ASP A 46 2.75 -6.74 1.73
CA ASP A 46 2.56 -6.29 0.37
C ASP A 46 1.61 -5.09 0.31
N ILE A 47 1.78 -4.29 -0.75
CA ILE A 47 0.98 -3.10 -1.03
C ILE A 47 -0.03 -3.42 -2.13
N ASP A 48 -1.31 -3.12 -1.88
CA ASP A 48 -2.31 -3.07 -2.94
C ASP A 48 -2.31 -1.69 -3.60
N LEU A 49 -1.52 -1.53 -4.66
CA LEU A 49 -1.45 -0.28 -5.44
C LEU A 49 -2.78 0.08 -6.11
N ARG A 50 -3.74 -0.85 -6.25
CA ARG A 50 -5.08 -0.57 -6.80
C ARG A 50 -5.97 0.16 -5.79
N SER A 51 -5.65 0.07 -4.50
CA SER A 51 -6.38 0.73 -3.41
C SER A 51 -5.87 2.14 -3.09
N LEU A 52 -4.91 2.64 -3.88
CA LEU A 52 -4.28 3.94 -3.68
C LEU A 52 -5.34 5.05 -3.64
N THR A 53 -5.38 5.74 -2.50
CA THR A 53 -6.21 6.93 -2.27
C THR A 53 -5.29 8.11 -1.99
N ILE A 54 -5.46 9.18 -2.75
CA ILE A 54 -4.67 10.41 -2.61
C ILE A 54 -5.62 11.52 -2.17
N ASN A 55 -5.28 12.20 -1.08
CA ASN A 55 -6.00 13.37 -0.59
C ASN A 55 -5.01 14.52 -0.42
N GLN A 56 -5.23 15.62 -1.13
CA GLN A 56 -4.34 16.78 -1.12
C GLN A 56 -4.94 17.90 -0.25
N ALA A 57 -4.14 18.40 0.68
CA ALA A 57 -4.38 19.63 1.43
C ALA A 57 -3.44 20.74 0.93
N GLU A 58 -3.61 21.97 1.42
CA GLU A 58 -2.82 23.13 1.00
C GLU A 58 -1.31 22.95 1.20
N THR A 59 -0.90 22.20 2.21
CA THR A 59 0.51 22.06 2.62
C THR A 59 1.06 20.64 2.52
N PHE A 60 0.23 19.63 2.20
CA PHE A 60 0.65 18.23 2.13
C PHE A 60 -0.30 17.37 1.30
N ILE A 61 0.22 16.24 0.83
CA ILE A 61 -0.54 15.14 0.24
C ILE A 61 -0.57 13.98 1.24
N MET A 62 -1.75 13.42 1.47
CA MET A 62 -1.96 12.17 2.18
C MET A 62 -2.15 11.07 1.17
N VAL A 63 -1.31 10.04 1.27
CA VAL A 63 -1.37 8.86 0.43
C VAL A 63 -1.74 7.69 1.31
N THR A 64 -2.87 7.05 1.03
CA THR A 64 -3.34 5.88 1.78
C THR A 64 -3.48 4.69 0.85
N PHE A 65 -2.99 3.53 1.26
CA PHE A 65 -3.16 2.27 0.55
C PHE A 65 -3.38 1.15 1.55
N ARG A 66 -3.99 0.07 1.06
CA ARG A 66 -4.15 -1.17 1.79
C ARG A 66 -2.83 -1.93 1.75
N ILE A 67 -2.42 -2.42 2.92
CA ILE A 67 -1.34 -3.36 3.07
C ILE A 67 -1.90 -4.67 3.62
N PHE A 68 -1.29 -5.78 3.23
CA PHE A 68 -1.69 -7.11 3.68
C PHE A 68 -0.44 -7.95 3.91
N ASP A 69 -0.51 -8.90 4.84
CA ASP A 69 0.61 -9.80 5.05
C ASP A 69 0.84 -10.66 3.80
N LYS A 70 2.12 -10.81 3.42
CA LYS A 70 2.54 -11.82 2.45
C LYS A 70 2.25 -13.19 3.02
N SER A 71 1.03 -13.69 2.83
CA SER A 71 0.75 -15.10 3.06
C SER A 71 1.65 -15.90 2.12
N GLU A 72 2.53 -16.74 2.69
CA GLU A 72 3.39 -17.68 1.96
C GLU A 72 2.60 -18.66 1.06
N ASN A 73 1.27 -18.66 1.13
CA ASN A 73 0.39 -19.50 0.33
C ASN A 73 -0.19 -18.81 -0.92
N GLY A 74 0.50 -17.80 -1.47
CA GLY A 74 0.30 -17.34 -2.84
C GLY A 74 0.79 -18.32 -3.90
N LYS A 75 0.68 -19.65 -3.69
CA LYS A 75 0.86 -20.61 -4.79
C LYS A 75 -0.33 -20.44 -5.71
N SER A 76 -0.05 -19.90 -6.89
CA SER A 76 -0.91 -19.83 -8.06
C SER A 76 -1.96 -20.94 -8.07
N ILE A 77 -3.22 -20.59 -7.89
CA ILE A 77 -4.32 -21.44 -8.34
C ILE A 77 -4.42 -21.18 -9.84
N GLY A 78 -3.56 -21.84 -10.61
CA GLY A 78 -3.70 -21.89 -12.05
C GLY A 78 -5.01 -22.61 -12.37
N PHE A 79 -6.02 -21.87 -12.80
CA PHE A 79 -7.15 -22.46 -13.49
C PHE A 79 -6.67 -22.86 -14.88
N GLY A 80 -6.13 -24.07 -14.99
CA GLY A 80 -5.99 -24.76 -16.27
C GLY A 80 -7.36 -25.22 -16.72
N GLY A 81 -7.83 -24.68 -17.84
CA GLY A 81 -8.94 -25.17 -18.63
C GLY A 81 -8.49 -25.31 -20.08
#